data_AF-A0A2H5FJ42-F1
#
_entry.id   AF-A0A2H5FJ42-F1
#
_cell.length_a   1.000
_cell.length_b   1.000
_cell.length_c   1.000
_cell.angle_alpha   90.00
_cell.angle_beta   90.00
_cell.angle_gamma   90.00
#
_symmetry.space_group_name_H-M   'P 1'
#
loop_
_entity.id
_entity.type
_entity.pdbx_description
1 polymer ?
#
loop_
_entity_poly.entity_id
_entity_poly.type
_entity_poly.pdbx_seq_one_letter_code
_entity_poly.pdbx_strand_id
1 'polypeptide(L)'
;MEIKSNMNLILNAVEIGQIGVVRALILEGRDVNEFSQGGNCPLLEAASRNDSKIVALLLQHGANPMVEDPKGQTPLYWAQRYKNTEMEEMITNRLNESIRLHTSF
;
A
#
# COMPACT_ATOMS: atom_id res chain seq x y z
N MET A 1 -21.10 4.97 23.25
CA MET A 1 -19.65 4.81 23.10
C MET A 1 -19.44 3.79 22.00
N GLU A 2 -19.21 4.24 20.77
CA GLU A 2 -18.81 3.32 19.70
C GLU A 2 -17.41 2.82 20.04
N ILE A 3 -17.30 1.59 20.54
CA ILE A 3 -16.07 0.83 20.38
C ILE A 3 -16.00 0.54 18.88
N LYS A 4 -15.52 1.50 18.09
CA LYS A 4 -14.97 1.19 16.78
C LYS A 4 -13.78 0.30 17.08
N SER A 5 -14.00 -1.01 17.09
CA SER A 5 -12.95 -1.95 16.72
C SER A 5 -12.39 -1.38 15.43
N ASN A 6 -11.20 -0.78 15.50
CA ASN A 6 -10.56 -0.11 14.38
C ASN A 6 -10.10 -1.19 13.39
N MET A 7 -11.09 -1.80 12.74
CA MET A 7 -10.94 -2.88 11.79
C MET A 7 -10.56 -2.22 10.47
N ASN A 8 -9.27 -2.25 10.17
CA ASN A 8 -8.77 -1.86 8.88
C ASN A 8 -9.17 -2.93 7.85
N LEU A 9 -10.38 -2.79 7.30
CA LEU A 9 -10.95 -3.79 6.38
C LEU A 9 -10.14 -3.92 5.09
N ILE A 10 -9.51 -2.84 4.64
CA ILE A 10 -8.61 -2.91 3.48
C ILE A 10 -7.43 -3.81 3.83
N LEU A 11 -6.77 -3.58 4.98
CA LEU A 11 -5.64 -4.42 5.41
C LEU A 11 -6.05 -5.89 5.52
N ASN A 12 -7.18 -6.21 6.17
CA ASN A 12 -7.65 -7.60 6.27
C ASN A 12 -7.89 -8.22 4.87
N ALA A 13 -8.50 -7.48 3.95
CA ALA A 13 -8.71 -7.95 2.58
C ALA A 13 -7.39 -8.14 1.82
N VAL A 14 -6.41 -7.26 2.07
CA VAL A 14 -5.04 -7.39 1.57
C VAL A 14 -4.42 -8.66 2.12
N GLU A 15 -4.38 -8.88 3.45
CA GLU A 15 -3.83 -10.07 4.13
C GLU A 15 -4.40 -11.39 3.57
N ILE A 16 -5.68 -11.41 3.19
CA ILE A 16 -6.30 -12.60 2.58
C ILE A 16 -5.99 -12.71 1.08
N GLY A 17 -5.61 -11.61 0.41
CA GLY A 17 -5.31 -11.55 -1.03
C GLY A 17 -6.56 -11.33 -1.91
N GLN A 18 -7.64 -10.80 -1.33
CA GLN A 18 -8.92 -10.64 -2.04
C GLN A 18 -8.97 -9.31 -2.79
N ILE A 19 -8.29 -9.22 -3.93
CA ILE A 19 -8.22 -7.99 -4.74
C ILE A 19 -9.59 -7.40 -5.09
N GLY A 20 -10.63 -8.24 -5.27
CA GLY A 20 -12.00 -7.78 -5.53
C GLY A 20 -12.60 -7.02 -4.34
N VAL A 21 -12.35 -7.51 -3.12
CA VAL A 21 -12.80 -6.85 -1.88
C VAL A 21 -11.96 -5.60 -1.61
N VAL A 22 -10.64 -5.65 -1.82
CA VAL A 22 -9.78 -4.46 -1.73
C VAL A 22 -10.31 -3.35 -2.64
N ARG A 23 -10.64 -3.68 -3.90
CA ARG A 23 -11.21 -2.72 -4.86
C ARG A 23 -12.54 -2.16 -4.39
N ALA A 24 -13.46 -3.01 -3.94
CA ALA A 24 -14.78 -2.58 -3.48
C ALA A 24 -14.66 -1.59 -2.31
N LEU A 25 -13.83 -1.91 -1.31
CA LEU A 25 -13.61 -1.07 -0.13
C LEU A 25 -13.01 0.30 -0.49
N ILE A 26 -12.08 0.35 -1.44
CA ILE A 26 -11.51 1.62 -1.94
C ILE A 26 -12.59 2.46 -2.64
N LEU A 27 -13.44 1.83 -3.46
CA LEU A 27 -14.54 2.50 -4.16
C LEU A 27 -15.64 3.00 -3.22
N GLU A 28 -15.79 2.39 -2.03
CA GLU A 28 -16.63 2.88 -0.94
C GLU A 28 -16.06 4.13 -0.24
N GLY A 29 -14.87 4.59 -0.64
CA GLY A 29 -14.23 5.80 -0.10
C GLY A 29 -13.38 5.56 1.14
N ARG A 30 -12.99 4.32 1.42
CA ARG A 30 -12.05 4.00 2.51
C ARG A 30 -10.65 4.50 2.16
N ASP A 31 -9.94 4.98 3.16
CA ASP A 31 -8.58 5.48 3.01
C ASP A 31 -7.57 4.33 2.81
N VAL A 32 -6.88 4.32 1.66
CA VAL A 32 -5.83 3.35 1.32
C VAL A 32 -4.59 3.47 2.19
N ASN A 33 -4.41 4.60 2.87
CA ASN A 33 -3.27 4.89 3.73
C ASN A 33 -3.56 4.67 5.21
N GLU A 34 -4.74 4.18 5.58
CA GLU A 34 -5.07 3.91 6.97
C GLU A 34 -4.13 2.83 7.53
N PHE A 35 -3.52 3.12 8.68
CA PHE A 35 -2.69 2.17 9.41
C PHE A 35 -3.54 1.38 10.39
N SER A 36 -3.24 0.10 10.57
CA SER A 36 -3.81 -0.67 11.68
C SER A 36 -3.26 -0.20 13.02
N GLN A 37 -3.91 -0.59 14.12
CA GLN A 37 -3.41 -0.34 15.48
C GLN A 37 -2.01 -0.94 15.72
N GLY A 38 -1.60 -1.94 14.93
CA GLY A 38 -0.27 -2.53 14.97
C GLY A 38 0.79 -1.79 14.15
N GLY A 39 0.43 -0.67 13.50
CA GLY A 39 1.33 0.07 12.62
C GLY A 39 1.49 -0.53 11.22
N ASN A 40 0.60 -1.45 10.82
CA ASN A 40 0.65 -2.04 9.47
C ASN A 40 -0.10 -1.15 8.48
N CYS A 41 0.47 -0.95 7.30
CA CYS A 41 -0.14 -0.24 6.18
C CYS A 41 -0.50 -1.25 5.06
N PRO A 42 -1.66 -1.12 4.38
CA PRO A 42 -2.04 -1.98 3.27
C PRO A 42 -0.95 -2.16 2.20
N LEU A 43 -0.22 -1.10 1.87
CA LEU A 43 0.81 -1.16 0.82
C LEU A 43 2.03 -1.99 1.25
N LEU A 44 2.48 -1.87 2.51
CA LEU A 44 3.58 -2.68 3.04
C LEU A 44 3.19 -4.15 3.12
N GLU A 45 1.96 -4.45 3.53
CA GLU A 45 1.46 -5.82 3.60
C GLU A 45 1.38 -6.48 2.22
N ALA A 46 0.91 -5.75 1.20
CA ALA A 46 0.90 -6.25 -0.17
C ALA A 46 2.32 -6.47 -0.72
N ALA A 47 3.24 -5.55 -0.45
CA ALA A 47 4.63 -5.61 -0.91
C ALA A 47 5.43 -6.74 -0.22
N SER A 48 5.28 -6.91 1.10
CA SER A 48 5.94 -7.98 1.87
C SER A 48 5.49 -9.38 1.44
N ARG A 49 4.31 -9.48 0.82
CA ARG A 49 3.75 -10.72 0.25
C ARG A 49 4.03 -10.88 -1.24
N ASN A 50 4.77 -9.95 -1.84
CA ASN A 50 5.09 -9.91 -3.26
C ASN A 50 3.85 -9.90 -4.18
N ASP A 51 2.73 -9.33 -3.73
CA ASP A 51 1.48 -9.26 -4.49
C ASP A 51 1.43 -7.99 -5.37
N SER A 52 2.07 -8.05 -6.54
CA SER A 52 2.12 -6.92 -7.49
C SER A 52 0.73 -6.39 -7.87
N LYS A 53 -0.30 -7.24 -7.89
CA LYS A 53 -1.65 -6.81 -8.33
C LYS A 53 -2.33 -5.93 -7.29
N ILE A 54 -2.21 -6.29 -6.01
CA ILE A 54 -2.72 -5.46 -4.93
C ILE A 54 -1.86 -4.20 -4.77
N VAL A 55 -0.53 -4.30 -4.91
CA VAL A 55 0.36 -3.13 -4.93
C VAL A 55 -0.07 -2.14 -6.03
N ALA A 56 -0.34 -2.63 -7.25
CA ALA A 56 -0.84 -1.80 -8.35
C ALA A 56 -2.07 -1.02 -7.98
N LEU A 57 -3.07 -1.74 -7.44
CA LEU A 57 -4.36 -1.19 -7.08
C LEU A 57 -4.21 -0.10 -6.01
N LEU A 58 -3.43 -0.37 -4.96
CA LEU A 58 -3.21 0.59 -3.88
C LEU A 58 -2.49 1.85 -4.40
N LEU A 59 -1.42 1.70 -5.18
CA LEU A 59 -0.67 2.84 -5.74
C LEU A 59 -1.54 3.69 -6.68
N GLN A 60 -2.36 3.06 -7.53
CA GLN A 60 -3.29 3.74 -8.43
C GLN A 60 -4.30 4.61 -7.67
N HIS A 61 -4.66 4.21 -6.45
CA HIS A 61 -5.59 4.94 -5.58
C HIS A 61 -4.90 5.83 -4.55
N GLY A 62 -3.62 6.17 -4.76
CA GLY A 62 -2.92 7.18 -3.97
C GLY A 62 -2.29 6.66 -2.69
N ALA A 63 -2.03 5.35 -2.58
CA ALA A 63 -1.23 4.83 -1.48
C ALA A 63 0.18 5.47 -1.48
N ASN A 64 0.66 5.83 -0.30
CA ASN A 64 1.97 6.45 -0.11
C ASN A 64 3.09 5.42 -0.29
N PRO A 65 3.93 5.51 -1.33
CA PRO A 65 5.01 4.54 -1.57
C PRO A 65 6.20 4.67 -0.60
N MET A 66 6.24 5.73 0.22
CA MET A 66 7.33 6.02 1.16
C MET A 66 7.09 5.49 2.57
N VAL A 67 6.06 4.68 2.78
CA VAL A 67 5.79 4.08 4.10
C VAL A 67 6.90 3.11 4.51
N GLU A 68 7.13 2.99 5.82
CA GLU A 68 8.14 2.13 6.40
C GLU A 68 7.54 1.24 7.48
N ASP A 69 7.99 -0.01 7.55
CA ASP A 69 7.69 -0.91 8.67
C ASP A 69 8.55 -0.57 9.91
N PRO A 70 8.33 -1.20 11.08
CA PRO A 70 9.13 -0.93 12.29
C PRO A 70 10.64 -1.23 12.16
N LYS A 71 11.07 -1.88 11.08
CA LYS A 71 12.49 -2.15 10.76
C LYS A 71 13.05 -1.18 9.71
N GLY A 72 12.27 -0.17 9.31
CA GLY A 72 12.64 0.79 8.27
C GLY A 72 12.57 0.22 6.84
N GLN A 73 11.83 -0.88 6.63
CA GLN A 73 11.70 -1.50 5.32
C GLN A 73 10.55 -0.86 4.55
N THR A 74 10.85 -0.38 3.33
CA THR A 74 9.88 0.25 2.43
C THR A 74 9.25 -0.76 1.47
N PRO A 75 8.15 -0.41 0.77
CA PRO A 75 7.65 -1.21 -0.34
C PRO A 75 8.74 -1.52 -1.39
N LEU A 76 9.62 -0.55 -1.67
CA LEU A 76 10.74 -0.72 -2.61
C LEU A 76 11.76 -1.77 -2.12
N TYR A 77 12.06 -1.78 -0.81
CA TYR A 77 12.91 -2.80 -0.21
C TYR A 77 12.36 -4.22 -0.48
N TRP A 78 11.05 -4.41 -0.31
CA TRP A 78 10.42 -5.71 -0.54
C TRP A 78 10.47 -6.12 -2.01
N ALA A 79 10.18 -5.20 -2.94
CA ALA A 79 10.30 -5.47 -4.37
C ALA A 79 11.72 -5.95 -4.76
N GLN A 80 12.75 -5.28 -4.25
CA GLN A 80 14.16 -5.64 -4.48
C GLN A 80 14.54 -6.96 -3.81
N ARG A 81 14.07 -7.19 -2.58
CA ARG A 81 14.28 -8.45 -1.86
C ARG A 81 13.73 -9.65 -2.62
N TYR A 82 12.58 -9.50 -3.27
CA TYR A 82 11.97 -10.53 -4.11
C TYR A 82 12.49 -10.55 -5.56
N LYS A 83 13.31 -9.58 -5.96
CA LYS A 83 13.75 -9.36 -7.35
C LYS A 83 12.57 -9.20 -8.33
N ASN A 84 11.51 -8.56 -7.86
CA ASN A 84 10.30 -8.31 -8.64
C ASN A 84 10.41 -6.97 -9.35
N THR A 85 10.94 -6.99 -10.57
CA THR A 85 11.20 -5.78 -11.37
C THR A 85 9.94 -5.01 -11.74
N GLU A 86 8.81 -5.71 -11.94
CA GLU A 86 7.52 -5.08 -12.24
C GLU A 86 7.07 -4.24 -11.05
N MET A 87 7.09 -4.82 -9.85
CA MET A 87 6.73 -4.09 -8.62
C MET A 87 7.67 -2.92 -8.35
N GLU A 88 8.98 -3.13 -8.55
CA GLU A 88 10.00 -2.09 -8.39
C GLU A 88 9.75 -0.89 -9.32
N GLU A 89 9.43 -1.16 -10.59
CA GLU A 89 9.09 -0.12 -11.57
C GLU A 89 7.85 0.67 -11.14
N MET A 90 6.79 -0.02 -10.72
CA MET A 90 5.54 0.62 -10.28
C MET A 90 5.74 1.54 -9.08
N ILE A 91 6.48 1.09 -8.07
CA ILE A 91 6.78 1.87 -6.87
C ILE A 91 7.66 3.07 -7.22
N THR A 92 8.69 2.86 -8.05
CA THR A 92 9.61 3.92 -8.50
C THR A 92 8.89 5.00 -9.30
N ASN A 93 7.99 4.60 -10.20
CA ASN A 93 7.17 5.54 -10.97
C ASN A 93 6.31 6.40 -10.04
N ARG A 94 5.66 5.81 -9.03
CA ARG A 94 4.86 6.56 -8.05
C ARG A 94 5.70 7.53 -7.20
N LEU A 95 6.92 7.14 -6.82
CA LEU A 95 7.86 8.02 -6.12
C LEU A 95 8.24 9.24 -6.99
N ASN A 96 8.55 9.00 -8.27
CA ASN A 96 8.93 10.06 -9.19
C ASN A 96 7.77 11.05 -9.46
N GLU A 97 6.54 10.56 -9.57
CA GLU A 97 5.35 11.43 -9.65
C GLU A 97 5.20 12.31 -8.40
N SER A 98 5.41 11.73 -7.22
CA SER A 98 5.33 12.46 -5.95
C SER A 98 6.36 13.59 -5.90
N ILE A 99 7.58 13.39 -6.42
CA ILE A 99 8.65 14.40 -6.47
C ILE A 99 8.35 15.49 -7.52
N ARG A 100 7.85 15.12 -8.70
CA ARG A 100 7.57 16.07 -9.79
C ARG A 100 6.48 17.08 -9.42
N LEU A 101 5.47 16.64 -8.68
CA LEU A 101 4.39 17.52 -8.21
C LEU A 101 4.86 18.58 -7.19
N HIS A 102 6.01 18.38 -6.54
CA HIS A 102 6.57 19.32 -5.56
C HIS A 102 7.68 20.23 -6.12
N THR A 103 8.11 20.00 -7.37
CA THR A 103 9.20 20.76 -8.02
C THR A 103 8.72 21.62 -9.19
N SER A 104 7.41 21.62 -9.48
CA SER A 104 6.79 22.51 -10.46
C SER A 104 6.48 23.85 -9.79
N PHE A 105 7.30 24.86 -10.07
CA PHE A 105 7.12 26.26 -9.66
C PHE A 105 5.96 26.93 -10.39
#